data_AF-A0A537R020-F1
#
_entry.id   AF-A0A537R020-F1
#
_cell.length_a   1.000
_cell.length_b   1.000
_cell.length_c   1.000
_cell.angle_alpha   90.00
_cell.angle_beta   90.00
_cell.angle_gamma   90.00
#
_symmetry.space_group_name_H-M   'P 1'
#
loop_
_entity.id
_entity.type
_entity.pdbx_description
1 polymer ?
#
loop_
_entity_poly.entity_id
_entity_poly.type
_entity_poly.pdbx_seq_one_letter_code
_entity_poly.pdbx_strand_id
1 'polypeptide(L)'
;MDEAANPESSRVDNRVFVLILQHPHEKREPLATAPAIVATLRHAKLVTGLSWPNLARPLGHDADPRRWAVLYLGSARPKASADRRELLLVGGDGQPVDNPEPILRGLDGIVLIDGTWSQAKTLWWRNPWLLKLHRLVLNPPTPCLRRWGE
;
A
#
# COMPACT_ATOMS: atom_id res chain seq x y z
N MET A 1 24.36 -31.13 -24.25
CA MET A 1 23.29 -31.53 -23.32
C MET A 1 23.55 -30.73 -22.07
N ASP A 2 23.24 -29.44 -22.12
CA ASP A 2 23.37 -28.52 -21.00
C ASP A 2 21.97 -27.97 -20.74
N GLU A 3 21.40 -28.44 -19.66
CA GLU A 3 20.09 -28.10 -19.15
C GLU A 3 20.12 -26.65 -18.69
N ALA A 4 19.30 -25.83 -19.34
CA ALA A 4 19.15 -24.41 -19.04
C ALA A 4 18.79 -24.25 -17.56
N ALA A 5 19.68 -23.61 -16.80
CA ALA A 5 19.38 -23.15 -15.46
C ALA A 5 18.15 -22.23 -15.53
N ASN A 6 17.01 -22.76 -15.11
CA ASN A 6 15.80 -22.01 -14.85
C ASN A 6 16.13 -20.97 -13.76
N PRO A 7 16.08 -19.66 -14.02
CA PRO A 7 16.23 -18.68 -12.95
C PRO A 7 14.94 -18.76 -12.13
N GLU A 8 14.95 -19.58 -11.08
CA GLU A 8 13.90 -19.51 -10.07
C GLU A 8 13.83 -18.06 -9.60
N SER A 9 12.73 -17.38 -9.95
CA SER A 9 12.45 -16.01 -9.57
C SER A 9 12.45 -15.92 -8.04
N SER A 10 13.60 -15.60 -7.47
CA SER A 10 13.74 -15.46 -6.02
C SER A 10 12.91 -14.26 -5.61
N ARG A 11 11.82 -14.51 -4.88
CA ARG A 11 10.98 -13.43 -4.31
C ARG A 11 11.84 -12.41 -3.59
N VAL A 12 11.49 -11.14 -3.71
CA VAL A 12 12.08 -10.05 -2.95
C VAL A 12 11.80 -10.29 -1.47
N ASP A 13 12.86 -10.33 -0.67
CA ASP A 13 12.76 -10.43 0.79
C ASP A 13 12.45 -9.07 1.40
N ASN A 14 11.17 -8.75 1.53
CA ASN A 14 10.69 -7.46 2.01
C ASN A 14 10.46 -7.46 3.53
N ARG A 15 11.14 -6.55 4.24
CA ARG A 15 11.02 -6.39 5.71
C ARG A 15 9.59 -6.15 6.20
N VAL A 16 8.85 -5.29 5.50
CA VAL A 16 7.49 -4.89 5.89
C VAL A 16 6.48 -5.77 5.18
N PHE A 17 5.46 -6.22 5.90
CA PHE A 17 4.38 -7.00 5.31
C PHE A 17 3.52 -6.13 4.38
N VAL A 18 3.14 -6.64 3.21
CA VAL A 18 2.27 -5.93 2.27
C VAL A 18 0.90 -6.58 2.22
N LEU A 19 -0.09 -5.93 2.83
CA LEU A 19 -1.50 -6.33 2.71
C LEU A 19 -2.17 -5.56 1.57
N ILE A 20 -2.73 -6.27 0.61
CA ILE A 20 -3.46 -5.67 -0.52
C ILE A 20 -4.95 -5.96 -0.33
N LEU A 21 -5.75 -4.91 -0.17
CA LEU A 21 -7.20 -4.98 -0.18
C LEU A 21 -7.70 -4.71 -1.59
N GLN A 22 -8.21 -5.74 -2.25
CA GLN A 22 -8.64 -5.65 -3.64
C GLN A 22 -10.16 -5.58 -3.76
N HIS A 23 -10.65 -4.65 -4.58
CA HIS A 23 -12.06 -4.55 -4.89
C HIS A 23 -12.52 -5.78 -5.72
N PRO A 24 -13.70 -6.38 -5.45
CA PRO A 24 -14.12 -7.62 -6.11
C PRO A 24 -14.21 -7.55 -7.65
N HIS A 25 -14.39 -6.35 -8.20
CA HIS A 25 -14.45 -6.16 -9.66
C HIS A 25 -13.08 -6.29 -10.34
N GLU A 26 -11.97 -6.02 -9.64
CA GLU A 26 -10.61 -6.09 -10.20
C GLU A 26 -10.10 -7.54 -10.35
N LYS A 27 -10.74 -8.50 -9.68
CA LYS A 27 -10.32 -9.92 -9.69
C LYS A 27 -10.38 -10.56 -11.08
N ARG A 28 -11.09 -9.94 -12.04
CA ARG A 28 -11.37 -10.53 -13.36
C ARG A 28 -10.25 -10.31 -14.38
N GLU A 29 -9.20 -9.57 -14.04
CA GLU A 29 -8.15 -9.20 -14.99
C GLU A 29 -7.02 -10.24 -15.08
N PRO A 30 -6.73 -10.82 -16.27
CA PRO A 30 -5.72 -11.87 -16.45
C PRO A 30 -4.27 -11.44 -16.13
N LEU A 31 -3.97 -10.14 -16.16
CA LEU A 31 -2.66 -9.56 -15.86
C LEU A 31 -2.71 -8.61 -14.65
N ALA A 32 -3.56 -8.93 -13.66
CA ALA A 32 -3.76 -8.08 -12.50
C ALA A 32 -2.45 -7.85 -11.72
N THR A 33 -2.18 -6.58 -11.40
CA THR A 33 -0.99 -6.14 -10.66
C THR A 33 -0.93 -6.72 -9.25
N ALA A 34 -2.06 -6.84 -8.56
CA ALA A 34 -2.10 -7.31 -7.17
C ALA A 34 -1.62 -8.77 -7.00
N PRO A 35 -2.09 -9.76 -7.78
CA PRO A 35 -1.49 -11.10 -7.79
C PRO A 35 0.00 -11.11 -8.12
N ALA A 36 0.45 -10.27 -9.06
CA ALA A 36 1.87 -10.17 -9.40
C ALA A 36 2.72 -9.68 -8.21
N ILE A 37 2.25 -8.69 -7.44
CA ILE A 37 2.93 -8.23 -6.22
C ILE A 37 3.04 -9.36 -5.19
N VAL A 38 1.98 -10.15 -5.00
CA VAL A 38 2.02 -11.29 -4.06
C VAL A 38 2.97 -12.39 -4.54
N ALA A 39 3.09 -12.59 -5.86
CA ALA A 39 4.02 -13.56 -6.41
C ALA A 39 5.49 -13.14 -6.26
N THR A 40 5.77 -11.84 -6.23
CA THR A 40 7.14 -11.29 -6.18
C THR A 40 7.64 -10.98 -4.78
N LEU A 41 6.76 -10.66 -3.82
CA LEU A 41 7.15 -10.34 -2.43
C LEU A 41 7.09 -11.56 -1.51
N ARG A 42 8.07 -11.72 -0.62
CA ARG A 42 8.09 -12.78 0.39
C ARG A 42 7.00 -12.60 1.45
N HIS A 43 6.76 -11.36 1.87
CA HIS A 43 5.80 -11.02 2.91
C HIS A 43 4.66 -10.18 2.34
N ALA A 44 3.70 -10.84 1.69
CA ALA A 44 2.54 -10.19 1.12
C ALA A 44 1.28 -11.06 1.17
N LYS A 45 0.11 -10.41 1.22
CA LYS A 45 -1.19 -11.07 1.16
C LYS A 45 -2.19 -10.23 0.38
N LEU A 46 -2.91 -10.87 -0.54
CA LEU A 46 -4.03 -10.30 -1.25
C LEU A 46 -5.33 -10.78 -0.61
N VAL A 47 -6.23 -9.85 -0.30
CA VAL A 47 -7.57 -10.15 0.21
C VAL A 47 -8.58 -9.37 -0.61
N THR A 48 -9.48 -10.10 -1.28
CA THR A 48 -10.53 -9.52 -2.11
C THR A 48 -11.82 -9.39 -1.31
N GLY A 49 -12.48 -8.23 -1.37
CA GLY A 49 -13.72 -7.97 -0.64
C GLY A 49 -14.05 -6.48 -0.58
N LEU A 50 -15.12 -6.12 0.13
CA LEU A 50 -15.55 -4.72 0.26
C LEU A 50 -15.40 -4.16 1.68
N SER A 51 -15.40 -5.01 2.70
CA SER A 51 -15.41 -4.57 4.10
C SER A 51 -14.91 -5.67 5.03
N TRP A 52 -14.08 -5.27 5.98
CA TRP A 52 -13.59 -6.09 7.09
C TRP A 52 -13.77 -5.30 8.40
N PRO A 53 -14.11 -5.97 9.52
CA PRO A 53 -14.40 -5.30 10.78
C PRO A 53 -13.17 -4.62 11.42
N ASN A 54 -11.96 -5.14 11.17
CA ASN A 54 -10.69 -4.63 11.69
C ASN A 54 -9.52 -5.14 10.83
N LEU A 55 -8.30 -4.70 11.15
CA LEU A 55 -7.05 -5.11 10.49
C LEU A 55 -6.73 -6.61 10.67
N ALA A 56 -7.06 -7.19 11.82
CA ALA A 56 -6.77 -8.60 12.11
C ALA A 56 -7.53 -9.55 11.18
N ARG A 57 -8.75 -9.20 10.77
CA ARG A 57 -9.58 -10.07 9.92
C ARG A 57 -8.96 -10.38 8.55
N PRO A 58 -8.50 -9.40 7.74
CA PRO A 58 -7.81 -9.70 6.49
C PRO A 58 -6.42 -10.32 6.72
N LEU A 59 -5.73 -10.02 7.82
CA LEU A 59 -4.43 -10.63 8.13
C LEU A 59 -4.54 -12.11 8.53
N GLY A 60 -5.58 -12.47 9.29
CA GLY A 60 -5.76 -13.80 9.87
C GLY A 60 -5.10 -13.98 11.24
N HIS A 61 -4.56 -12.91 11.82
CA HIS A 61 -3.95 -12.87 13.15
C HIS A 61 -4.07 -11.45 13.71
N ASP A 62 -3.84 -11.29 15.01
CA ASP A 62 -3.84 -9.96 15.64
C ASP A 62 -2.67 -9.12 15.16
N ALA A 63 -2.90 -7.81 15.07
CA ALA A 63 -1.90 -6.82 14.68
C ALA A 63 -2.22 -5.48 15.34
N ASP A 64 -1.18 -4.77 15.78
CA ASP A 64 -1.32 -3.41 16.33
C ASP A 64 -1.45 -2.39 15.17
N PRO A 65 -2.60 -1.70 15.02
CA PRO A 65 -2.79 -0.68 13.99
C PRO A 65 -1.73 0.44 14.01
N ARG A 66 -1.12 0.73 15.18
CA ARG A 66 -0.08 1.76 15.32
C ARG A 66 1.25 1.36 14.68
N ARG A 67 1.44 0.07 14.39
CA ARG A 67 2.62 -0.45 13.68
C ARG A 67 2.33 -0.68 12.20
N TRP A 68 1.22 -0.17 11.70
CA TRP A 68 0.80 -0.33 10.32
C TRP A 68 0.54 1.02 9.66
N ALA A 69 0.75 1.06 8.35
CA ALA A 69 0.43 2.22 7.55
C ALA A 69 -0.46 1.87 6.37
N VAL A 70 -1.21 2.83 5.85
CA VAL A 70 -1.94 2.71 4.58
C VAL A 70 -1.28 3.62 3.55
N LEU A 71 -1.05 3.09 2.35
CA LEU A 71 -0.65 3.93 1.22
C LEU A 71 -1.86 4.74 0.76
N TYR A 72 -1.82 6.03 1.08
CA TYR A 72 -2.87 6.99 0.87
C TYR A 72 -2.57 7.83 -0.38
N LEU A 73 -3.34 7.61 -1.44
CA LEU A 73 -3.20 8.34 -2.71
C LEU A 73 -4.03 9.64 -2.78
N GLY A 74 -4.55 10.12 -1.64
CA GLY A 74 -5.45 11.27 -1.64
C GLY A 74 -4.78 12.60 -1.98
N SER A 75 -5.61 13.65 -2.11
CA SER A 75 -5.28 15.00 -2.58
C SER A 75 -4.26 15.79 -1.75
N ALA A 76 -3.76 15.22 -0.66
CA ALA A 76 -2.66 15.78 0.10
C ALA A 76 -1.35 15.53 -0.66
N ARG A 77 -1.14 16.27 -1.75
CA ARG A 77 0.22 16.68 -2.09
C ARG A 77 0.54 17.76 -1.06
N PRO A 78 1.37 17.50 -0.04
CA PRO A 78 1.81 18.59 0.82
C PRO A 78 2.39 19.66 -0.09
N LYS A 79 1.85 20.88 0.02
CA LYS A 79 2.28 22.03 -0.79
C LYS A 79 3.79 22.08 -0.73
N ALA A 80 4.45 21.77 -1.86
CA ALA A 80 5.89 21.76 -2.04
C ALA A 80 6.64 21.64 -0.70
N SER A 81 6.50 20.49 -0.03
CA SER A 81 7.36 20.24 1.12
C SER A 81 8.79 20.42 0.62
N ALA A 82 9.57 21.26 1.28
CA ALA A 82 11.00 21.41 0.99
C ALA A 82 11.73 20.05 1.13
N ASP A 83 11.08 19.09 1.79
CA ASP A 83 11.56 17.73 1.95
C ASP A 83 11.38 16.92 0.65
N ARG A 84 12.51 16.63 -0.01
CA ARG A 84 12.60 15.88 -1.28
C ARG A 84 12.39 14.37 -1.14
N ARG A 85 11.80 13.92 -0.03
CA ARG A 85 11.55 12.50 0.22
C ARG A 85 10.47 11.97 -0.70
N GLU A 86 10.72 10.77 -1.23
CA GLU A 86 9.79 10.07 -2.11
C GLU A 86 8.60 9.45 -1.36
N LEU A 87 8.77 9.26 -0.05
CA LEU A 87 7.75 8.71 0.84
C LEU A 87 7.57 9.67 2.03
N LEU A 88 6.36 10.16 2.19
CA LEU A 88 5.98 11.08 3.27
C LEU A 88 5.04 10.39 4.23
N LEU A 89 5.36 10.46 5.52
CA LEU A 89 4.44 10.11 6.59
C LEU A 89 3.59 11.34 6.91
N VAL A 90 2.26 11.19 6.89
CA VAL A 90 1.32 12.29 7.09
C VAL A 90 0.59 12.14 8.42
N GLY A 91 0.58 13.21 9.21
CA GLY A 91 -0.13 13.32 10.48
C GLY A 91 -1.65 13.40 10.32
N GLY A 92 -2.36 13.39 11.46
CA GLY A 92 -3.82 13.53 11.48
C GLY A 92 -4.30 14.91 10.98
N ASP A 93 -3.45 15.92 11.08
CA ASP A 93 -3.63 17.28 10.57
C ASP A 93 -3.39 17.41 9.05
N GLY A 94 -2.95 16.34 8.40
CA GLY A 94 -2.63 16.34 6.97
C GLY A 94 -1.26 16.91 6.62
N GLN A 95 -0.42 17.25 7.61
CA GLN A 95 0.95 17.72 7.38
C GLN A 95 1.97 16.57 7.41
N PRO A 96 3.10 16.68 6.68
CA PRO A 96 4.22 15.77 6.84
C PRO A 96 4.74 15.77 8.28
N VAL A 97 5.11 14.60 8.78
CA VAL A 97 5.78 14.44 10.08
C VAL A 97 7.26 14.79 9.92
N ASP A 98 7.81 15.65 10.78
CA ASP A 98 9.19 16.15 10.69
C ASP A 98 10.27 15.06 10.85
N ASN A 99 10.06 14.10 11.77
CA ASN A 99 11.00 13.00 12.04
C ASN A 99 10.29 11.63 11.89
N PRO A 100 10.03 11.18 10.65
CA PRO A 100 9.24 9.98 10.39
C PRO A 100 10.02 8.67 10.63
N GLU A 101 11.35 8.70 10.70
CA GLU A 101 12.21 7.52 10.71
C GLU A 101 11.91 6.49 11.81
N PRO A 102 11.68 6.88 13.08
CA PRO A 102 11.37 5.92 14.13
C PRO A 102 10.08 5.15 13.83
N ILE A 103 9.07 5.84 13.31
CA ILE A 103 7.78 5.24 12.95
C ILE A 103 7.97 4.29 11.76
N LEU A 104 8.64 4.75 10.69
CA LEU A 104 8.88 3.94 9.48
C LEU A 104 9.68 2.66 9.77
N ARG A 105 10.66 2.73 10.67
CA ARG A 105 11.42 1.55 11.13
C ARG A 105 10.59 0.60 11.98
N GLY A 106 9.66 1.15 12.78
CA GLY A 106 8.78 0.38 13.67
C GLY A 106 7.60 -0.32 12.97
N LEU A 107 7.34 0.01 11.70
CA LEU A 107 6.25 -0.58 10.93
C LEU A 107 6.46 -2.09 10.72
N ASP A 108 5.41 -2.85 11.04
CA ASP A 108 5.26 -4.27 10.74
C ASP A 108 4.69 -4.49 9.33
N GLY A 109 3.90 -3.54 8.83
CA GLY A 109 3.31 -3.67 7.50
C GLY A 109 2.66 -2.42 6.93
N ILE A 110 2.32 -2.52 5.66
CA ILE A 110 1.59 -1.52 4.90
C ILE A 110 0.34 -2.12 4.26
N VAL A 111 -0.70 -1.30 4.12
CA VAL A 111 -1.94 -1.63 3.43
C VAL A 111 -1.99 -0.88 2.11
N LEU A 112 -2.19 -1.61 1.02
CA LEU A 112 -2.47 -1.10 -0.32
C LEU A 112 -3.96 -1.31 -0.64
N ILE A 113 -4.56 -0.36 -1.35
CA ILE A 113 -5.93 -0.45 -1.85
C ILE A 113 -5.87 -0.62 -3.35
N ASP A 114 -6.38 -1.73 -3.86
CA ASP A 114 -6.36 -2.08 -5.28
C ASP A 114 -7.77 -1.92 -5.88
N GLY A 115 -7.87 -1.00 -6.84
CA GLY A 115 -9.09 -0.64 -7.54
C GLY A 115 -9.02 0.73 -8.20
N THR A 116 -10.00 1.02 -9.05
CA THR A 116 -10.18 2.36 -9.64
C THR A 116 -10.40 3.41 -8.54
N TRP A 117 -10.27 4.70 -8.85
CA TRP A 117 -10.48 5.79 -7.88
C TRP A 117 -11.80 5.68 -7.09
N SER A 118 -12.90 5.36 -7.77
CA SER A 118 -14.22 5.20 -7.13
C SER A 118 -14.30 3.93 -6.26
N GLN A 119 -13.67 2.84 -6.69
CA GLN A 119 -13.60 1.59 -5.93
C GLN A 119 -12.69 1.72 -4.71
N ALA A 120 -11.53 2.36 -4.84
CA ALA A 120 -10.60 2.62 -3.75
C ALA A 120 -11.25 3.51 -2.69
N LYS A 121 -11.99 4.54 -3.11
CA LYS A 121 -12.83 5.36 -2.21
C LYS A 121 -13.88 4.51 -1.49
N THR A 122 -14.53 3.59 -2.20
CA THR A 122 -15.49 2.64 -1.59
C THR A 122 -14.82 1.76 -0.53
N LEU A 123 -13.67 1.16 -0.84
CA LEU A 123 -12.91 0.35 0.11
C LEU A 123 -12.48 1.15 1.33
N TRP A 124 -12.00 2.37 1.13
CA TRP A 124 -11.60 3.27 2.21
C TRP A 124 -12.74 3.51 3.21
N TRP A 125 -13.91 3.96 2.73
CA TRP A 125 -15.03 4.32 3.62
C TRP A 125 -15.71 3.12 4.27
N ARG A 126 -15.66 1.95 3.61
CA ARG A 126 -16.19 0.70 4.19
C ARG A 126 -15.26 0.05 5.21
N ASN A 127 -14.03 0.55 5.36
CA ASN A 127 -13.03 0.03 6.29
C ASN A 127 -12.50 1.17 7.19
N PRO A 128 -13.32 1.71 8.12
CA PRO A 128 -12.97 2.87 8.93
C PRO A 128 -11.74 2.65 9.83
N TRP A 129 -11.35 1.40 10.06
CA TRP A 129 -10.12 1.05 10.77
C TRP A 129 -8.85 1.51 10.03
N LEU A 130 -8.91 1.77 8.71
CA LEU A 130 -7.79 2.36 7.95
C LEU A 130 -7.39 3.74 8.49
N LEU A 131 -8.33 4.48 9.10
CA LEU A 131 -8.08 5.78 9.73
C LEU A 131 -7.24 5.67 11.01
N LYS A 132 -7.12 4.47 11.58
CA LYS A 132 -6.29 4.19 12.76
C LYS A 132 -4.83 3.90 12.39
N LEU A 133 -4.53 3.71 11.10
CA LEU A 133 -3.20 3.45 10.61
C LEU A 133 -2.45 4.77 10.36
N HIS A 134 -1.12 4.67 10.32
CA HIS A 134 -0.31 5.73 9.75
C HIS A 134 -0.65 5.95 8.27
N ARG A 135 -0.51 7.18 7.78
CA ARG A 135 -0.79 7.50 6.37
C ARG A 135 0.51 7.76 5.63
N LEU A 136 0.79 6.98 4.61
CA LEU A 136 1.94 7.17 3.72
C LEU A 136 1.48 7.76 2.40
N VAL A 137 2.17 8.81 1.95
CA VAL A 137 1.95 9.44 0.64
C VAL A 137 3.20 9.29 -0.19
N LEU A 138 3.03 8.89 -1.45
CA LEU A 138 4.12 8.91 -2.43
C LEU A 138 4.29 10.32 -2.99
N ASN A 139 5.53 10.79 -2.97
CA ASN A 139 5.95 12.08 -3.50
C ASN A 139 7.10 11.86 -4.51
N PRO A 140 6.84 11.21 -5.65
CA PRO A 140 7.89 10.88 -6.60
C PRO A 140 8.55 12.16 -7.15
N PRO A 141 9.88 12.17 -7.33
CA PRO A 141 10.62 13.36 -7.78
C PRO A 141 10.27 13.75 -9.22
N THR A 142 9.74 12.81 -10.00
CA THR A 142 9.26 13.02 -11.36
C THR A 142 7.81 12.54 -11.46
N PRO A 143 6.91 13.32 -12.04
CA PRO A 143 5.56 12.85 -12.36
C PRO A 143 5.63 11.62 -13.26
N CYS A 144 4.72 10.67 -13.10
CA CYS A 144 4.61 9.57 -14.06
C CYS A 144 4.22 10.11 -15.45
N LEU A 145 4.62 9.40 -16.52
CA LEU A 145 4.45 9.82 -17.91
C LEU A 145 2.99 10.13 -18.34
N ARG A 146 1.98 9.70 -17.56
CA ARG A 146 0.58 10.06 -17.80
C ARG A 146 0.25 11.40 -17.12
N ARG A 147 0.16 12.46 -17.93
CA ARG A 147 -0.67 13.62 -17.59
C ARG A 147 -2.15 13.19 -17.60
N TRP A 148 -2.86 13.46 -16.52
CA TRP A 148 -4.31 13.32 -16.46
C TRP A 148 -4.92 14.73 -16.64
N GLY A 149 -5.66 14.93 -17.73
CA GLY A 149 -6.44 16.14 -18.01
C GLY A 149 -5.68 17.27 -18.71
N GLU A 150 -5.94 17.44 -20.00
CA GLU A 150 -6.46 18.72 -20.51
C GLU A 150 -8.00 18.62 -20.56
#